data_AF-A0A359DZ73-F1
#
_entry.id   AF-A0A359DZ73-F1
#
_cell.length_a   1.000
_cell.length_b   1.000
_cell.length_c   1.000
_cell.angle_alpha   90.00
_cell.angle_beta   90.00
_cell.angle_gamma   90.00
#
_symmetry.space_group_name_H-M   'P 1'
#
loop_
_entity.id
_entity.type
_entity.pdbx_description
1 polymer ?
#
loop_
_entity_poly.entity_id
_entity_poly.type
_entity_poly.pdbx_seq_one_letter_code
_entity_poly.pdbx_strand_id
1 'polypeptide(L)'
;METNEVLIPNGYKFFEVEDNPMLGSNNKKEEFAVKNRSFSDVDRYFSGGISREIKKLLGESPNEQIRVLDLAGGTESQAVRDIEKEFGNSVKALNIDFAQDIEKGKGADRVQGDATHIPLADASIQLVYCRQLLPFMKRFNSEHISQVNKVLSEVARVLKPGGIAFLDDEEELSGTKSDNKRQELADKLGVILESYDSVSLRKGDRNFPKFWDRGIRPAKFLVMKKL
;
A
#
# COMPACT_ATOMS: atom_id res chain seq x y z
N MET A 1 -29.40 9.62 10.62
CA MET A 1 -28.35 8.63 10.36
C MET A 1 -28.38 8.39 8.86
N GLU A 2 -27.50 9.05 8.12
CA GLU A 2 -27.30 8.70 6.71
C GLU A 2 -26.62 7.34 6.66
N THR A 3 -27.20 6.39 5.94
CA THR A 3 -26.61 5.09 5.71
C THR A 3 -25.39 5.29 4.82
N ASN A 4 -24.19 4.96 5.33
CA ASN A 4 -22.98 4.88 4.51
C ASN A 4 -23.21 3.79 3.46
N GLU A 5 -23.51 4.18 2.23
CA GLU A 5 -23.70 3.26 1.13
C GLU A 5 -22.32 2.90 0.57
N VAL A 6 -21.92 1.64 0.75
CA VAL A 6 -20.73 1.10 0.07
C VAL A 6 -21.10 0.94 -1.39
N LEU A 7 -20.53 1.76 -2.27
CA LEU A 7 -20.74 1.61 -3.70
C LEU A 7 -19.82 0.51 -4.22
N ILE A 8 -20.09 -0.74 -3.82
CA ILE A 8 -19.31 -1.88 -4.28
C ILE A 8 -19.38 -1.91 -5.81
N PRO A 9 -18.25 -1.81 -6.53
CA PRO A 9 -18.29 -1.69 -7.97
C PRO A 9 -18.96 -2.90 -8.64
N ASN A 10 -19.61 -2.62 -9.77
CA ASN A 10 -20.50 -3.55 -10.46
C ASN A 10 -19.95 -4.98 -10.49
N GLY A 11 -20.64 -5.88 -9.81
CA GLY A 11 -20.33 -7.30 -9.84
C GLY A 11 -19.66 -7.86 -8.59
N TYR A 12 -19.35 -7.07 -7.56
CA TYR A 12 -18.84 -7.61 -6.28
C TYR A 12 -19.90 -7.55 -5.18
N LYS A 13 -19.76 -8.42 -4.17
CA LYS A 13 -20.60 -8.47 -2.98
C LYS A 13 -19.82 -8.90 -1.75
N PHE A 14 -20.20 -8.39 -0.59
CA PHE A 14 -19.73 -8.94 0.68
C PHE A 14 -20.41 -10.27 0.97
N PHE A 15 -19.67 -11.18 1.59
CA PHE A 15 -20.16 -12.42 2.16
C PHE A 15 -19.22 -12.87 3.29
N GLU A 16 -19.61 -13.89 4.04
CA GLU A 16 -18.81 -14.42 5.14
C GLU A 16 -18.39 -15.86 4.86
N VAL A 17 -17.15 -16.20 5.21
CA VAL A 17 -16.62 -17.56 5.21
C VAL A 17 -15.95 -17.81 6.55
N GLU A 18 -16.52 -18.71 7.36
CA GLU A 18 -16.01 -19.04 8.70
C GLU A 18 -15.79 -17.78 9.56
N ASP A 19 -16.80 -16.92 9.64
CA ASP A 19 -16.79 -15.62 10.35
C ASP A 19 -15.76 -14.60 9.82
N ASN A 20 -15.14 -14.85 8.67
CA ASN A 20 -14.27 -13.88 8.01
C ASN A 20 -15.07 -13.09 6.97
N PRO A 21 -15.08 -11.75 7.03
CA PRO A 21 -15.67 -10.93 5.99
C PRO A 21 -14.85 -11.06 4.70
N MET A 22 -15.54 -11.36 3.62
CA MET A 22 -14.99 -11.54 2.28
C MET A 22 -15.65 -10.56 1.33
N LEU A 23 -14.90 -10.10 0.33
CA LEU A 23 -15.43 -9.42 -0.84
C LEU A 23 -15.14 -10.29 -2.06
N GLY A 24 -16.13 -10.48 -2.92
CA GLY A 24 -15.93 -11.28 -4.11
C GLY A 24 -16.89 -10.98 -5.24
N SER A 25 -16.41 -11.30 -6.43
CA SER A 25 -17.16 -11.18 -7.68
C SER A 25 -18.39 -12.10 -7.72
N ASN A 26 -19.42 -11.71 -8.46
CA ASN A 26 -20.68 -12.44 -8.59
C ASN A 26 -20.52 -13.82 -9.23
N ASN A 27 -19.49 -13.98 -10.06
CA ASN A 27 -19.12 -15.25 -10.68
C ASN A 27 -18.14 -16.07 -9.82
N LYS A 28 -17.80 -15.60 -8.61
CA LYS A 28 -16.87 -16.21 -7.64
C LYS A 28 -15.47 -16.49 -8.20
N LYS A 29 -15.05 -15.81 -9.27
CA LYS A 29 -13.69 -15.95 -9.79
C LYS A 29 -12.67 -15.21 -8.93
N GLU A 30 -13.12 -14.18 -8.23
CA GLU A 30 -12.31 -13.34 -7.35
C GLU A 30 -12.96 -13.28 -5.98
N GLU A 31 -12.20 -13.62 -4.94
CA GLU A 31 -12.61 -13.57 -3.54
C GLU A 31 -11.40 -13.20 -2.69
N PHE A 32 -11.56 -12.22 -1.80
CA PHE A 32 -10.50 -11.79 -0.89
C PHE A 32 -11.04 -11.45 0.49
N ALA A 33 -10.24 -11.79 1.50
CA ALA A 33 -10.56 -11.49 2.88
C ALA A 33 -10.36 -10.01 3.15
N VAL A 34 -11.38 -9.36 3.69
CA VAL A 34 -11.34 -7.96 4.07
C VAL A 34 -10.76 -7.90 5.47
N LYS A 35 -9.44 -7.71 5.54
CA LYS A 35 -8.71 -7.71 6.81
C LYS A 35 -8.16 -6.33 7.12
N ASN A 36 -8.50 -5.85 8.31
CA ASN A 36 -7.88 -4.66 8.87
C ASN A 36 -6.51 -5.01 9.45
N ARG A 37 -5.59 -4.07 9.40
CA ARG A 37 -4.20 -4.22 9.82
C ARG A 37 -3.78 -3.03 10.67
N SER A 38 -3.06 -3.29 11.75
CA SER A 38 -2.44 -2.22 12.53
C SER A 38 -1.26 -1.64 11.75
N PHE A 39 -0.94 -0.36 11.99
CA PHE A 39 0.27 0.22 11.42
C PHE A 39 1.52 -0.55 11.86
N SER A 40 1.54 -1.02 13.11
CA SER A 40 2.67 -1.78 13.65
C SER A 40 2.95 -3.07 12.87
N ASP A 41 1.92 -3.76 12.37
CA ASP A 41 2.10 -4.98 11.58
C ASP A 41 2.56 -4.68 10.16
N VAL A 42 2.08 -3.59 9.58
CA VAL A 42 2.48 -3.13 8.24
C VAL A 42 3.93 -2.63 8.26
N ASP A 43 4.27 -1.73 9.17
CA ASP A 43 5.62 -1.21 9.31
C ASP A 43 6.61 -2.34 9.62
N ARG A 44 6.21 -3.29 10.46
CA ARG A 44 6.99 -4.51 10.72
C ARG A 44 7.23 -5.32 9.45
N TYR A 45 6.21 -5.51 8.60
CA TYR A 45 6.36 -6.20 7.31
C TYR A 45 7.41 -5.50 6.42
N PHE A 46 7.35 -4.17 6.34
CA PHE A 46 8.32 -3.34 5.63
C PHE A 46 9.57 -3.01 6.46
N SER A 47 9.91 -3.83 7.47
CA SER A 47 11.19 -3.74 8.17
C SER A 47 11.42 -2.38 8.86
N GLY A 48 10.36 -1.72 9.33
CA GLY A 48 10.40 -0.39 9.93
C GLY A 48 10.60 0.75 8.92
N GLY A 49 10.51 0.46 7.62
CA GLY A 49 10.82 1.41 6.56
C GLY A 49 9.88 2.61 6.53
N ILE A 50 8.59 2.38 6.80
CA ILE A 50 7.58 3.44 6.74
C ILE A 50 7.79 4.42 7.88
N SER A 51 7.91 3.94 9.11
CA SER A 51 8.12 4.81 10.28
C SER A 51 9.44 5.58 10.20
N ARG A 52 10.51 4.97 9.67
CA ARG A 52 11.78 5.66 9.43
C ARG A 52 11.65 6.79 8.41
N GLU A 53 10.95 6.56 7.30
CA GLU A 53 10.80 7.60 6.28
C GLU A 53 9.90 8.74 6.78
N ILE A 54 8.79 8.44 7.47
CA ILE A 54 7.95 9.49 8.07
C ILE A 54 8.79 10.39 8.99
N LYS A 55 9.61 9.80 9.86
CA LYS A 55 10.49 10.56 10.77
C LYS A 55 11.52 11.40 10.02
N LYS A 56 12.09 10.87 8.94
CA LYS A 56 13.01 11.60 8.08
C LYS A 56 12.34 12.80 7.42
N LEU A 57 11.17 12.60 6.79
CA LEU A 57 10.40 13.67 6.14
C LEU A 57 10.00 14.77 7.13
N LEU A 58 9.59 14.40 8.35
CA LEU A 58 9.30 15.35 9.42
C LEU A 58 10.53 16.16 9.85
N GLY A 59 11.73 15.57 9.80
CA GLY A 59 12.98 16.26 10.08
C GLY A 59 13.42 17.20 8.95
N GLU A 60 13.20 16.81 7.70
CA GLU A 60 13.55 17.59 6.51
C GLU A 60 12.57 18.73 6.24
N SER A 61 11.30 18.57 6.61
CA SER A 61 10.21 19.53 6.36
C SER A 61 9.32 19.74 7.59
N PRO A 62 9.84 20.31 8.69
CA PRO A 62 9.14 20.38 9.99
C PRO A 62 7.86 21.23 9.98
N ASN A 63 7.66 22.07 8.95
CA ASN A 63 6.50 22.93 8.80
C ASN A 63 5.48 22.41 7.77
N GLU A 64 5.77 21.30 7.09
CA GLU A 64 4.87 20.69 6.11
C GLU A 64 4.13 19.51 6.73
N GLN A 65 2.82 19.41 6.49
CA GLN A 65 2.07 18.21 6.84
C GLN A 65 2.40 17.09 5.84
N ILE A 66 2.98 16.00 6.34
CA ILE A 66 3.34 14.83 5.52
C ILE A 66 2.07 14.06 5.18
N ARG A 67 1.84 13.78 3.89
CA ARG A 67 0.70 12.98 3.44
C ARG A 67 1.14 11.55 3.16
N VAL A 68 0.45 10.62 3.80
CA VAL A 68 0.70 9.17 3.70
C VAL A 68 -0.53 8.49 3.10
N LEU A 69 -0.32 7.58 2.16
CA LEU A 69 -1.38 6.76 1.57
C LEU A 69 -1.21 5.28 1.94
N ASP A 70 -2.20 4.72 2.62
CA ASP A 70 -2.44 3.27 2.73
C ASP A 70 -3.27 2.83 1.51
N LEU A 71 -2.64 2.14 0.57
CA LEU A 71 -3.31 1.59 -0.61
C LEU A 71 -3.77 0.17 -0.32
N ALA A 72 -5.06 -0.08 -0.54
CA ALA A 72 -5.79 -1.28 -0.14
C ALA A 72 -5.70 -1.56 1.37
N GLY A 73 -6.00 -0.55 2.19
CA GLY A 73 -5.89 -0.60 3.66
C GLY A 73 -7.03 -1.32 4.38
N GLY A 74 -7.96 -1.94 3.65
CA GLY A 74 -9.17 -2.54 4.20
C GLY A 74 -10.27 -1.50 4.46
N THR A 75 -11.27 -1.86 5.27
CA THR A 75 -12.49 -1.06 5.46
C THR A 75 -12.48 -0.19 6.71
N GLU A 76 -11.69 -0.57 7.72
CA GLU A 76 -11.62 0.20 8.95
C GLU A 76 -10.48 1.21 8.95
N SER A 77 -9.52 1.17 8.03
CA SER A 77 -8.40 2.12 7.99
C SER A 77 -7.64 2.20 9.34
N GLN A 78 -7.47 1.05 9.99
CA GLN A 78 -6.85 0.99 11.31
C GLN A 78 -5.42 1.53 11.27
N ALA A 79 -4.63 1.16 10.26
CA ALA A 79 -3.25 1.65 10.11
C ALA A 79 -3.18 3.17 9.93
N VAL A 80 -4.13 3.77 9.19
CA VAL A 80 -4.22 5.24 9.05
C VAL A 80 -4.42 5.92 10.40
N ARG A 81 -5.36 5.44 11.22
CA ARG A 81 -5.57 5.98 12.57
C ARG A 81 -4.35 5.81 13.47
N ASP A 82 -3.70 4.66 13.37
CA ASP A 82 -2.49 4.38 14.15
C ASP A 82 -1.36 5.35 13.79
N ILE A 83 -1.16 5.64 12.49
CA ILE A 83 -0.17 6.60 12.00
C ILE A 83 -0.47 8.00 12.54
N GLU A 84 -1.70 8.50 12.38
CA GLU A 84 -2.05 9.85 12.87
C GLU A 84 -1.95 9.95 14.39
N LYS A 85 -2.25 8.87 15.12
CA LYS A 85 -2.05 8.79 16.57
C LYS A 85 -0.56 8.82 16.95
N GLU A 86 0.30 8.13 16.21
CA GLU A 86 1.73 8.03 16.50
C GLU A 86 2.49 9.32 16.16
N PHE A 87 2.16 9.96 15.03
CA PHE A 87 2.92 11.11 14.51
C PHE A 87 2.19 12.45 14.69
N GLY A 88 0.96 12.43 15.20
CA GLY A 88 0.16 13.62 15.47
C GLY A 88 -0.20 14.41 14.21
N ASN A 89 -0.53 15.69 14.41
CA ASN A 89 -1.07 16.57 13.36
C ASN A 89 -0.08 16.88 12.22
N SER A 90 1.21 16.55 12.39
CA SER A 90 2.23 16.71 11.35
C SER A 90 2.13 15.66 10.24
N VAL A 91 1.32 14.61 10.43
CA VAL A 91 1.04 13.60 9.40
C VAL A 91 -0.45 13.53 9.14
N LYS A 92 -0.83 13.50 7.86
CA LYS A 92 -2.17 13.18 7.40
C LYS A 92 -2.14 11.86 6.64
N ALA A 93 -2.79 10.84 7.16
CA ALA A 93 -2.84 9.54 6.50
C ALA A 93 -4.21 9.31 5.84
N LEU A 94 -4.23 8.61 4.72
CA LEU A 94 -5.40 8.36 3.90
C LEU A 94 -5.45 6.88 3.54
N ASN A 95 -6.63 6.28 3.56
CA ASN A 95 -6.87 4.93 3.06
C ASN A 95 -7.63 4.99 1.74
N ILE A 96 -7.14 4.23 0.75
CA ILE A 96 -7.89 3.95 -0.47
C ILE A 96 -8.09 2.46 -0.59
N ASP A 97 -9.35 2.02 -0.58
CA ASP A 97 -9.70 0.61 -0.80
C ASP A 97 -10.97 0.51 -1.63
N PHE A 98 -11.06 -0.54 -2.43
CA PHE A 98 -12.22 -0.85 -3.26
C PHE A 98 -13.44 -1.26 -2.42
N ALA A 99 -13.19 -1.87 -1.25
CA ALA A 99 -14.20 -2.32 -0.29
C ALA A 99 -14.64 -1.23 0.70
N GLN A 100 -14.04 -0.04 0.68
CA GLN A 100 -14.21 1.01 1.69
C GLN A 100 -15.59 1.68 1.62
N ASP A 101 -16.24 1.87 2.77
CA ASP A 101 -17.38 2.77 2.91
C ASP A 101 -16.96 4.21 2.61
N ILE A 102 -17.74 4.92 1.80
CA ILE A 102 -17.49 6.33 1.52
C ILE A 102 -17.77 7.14 2.79
N GLU A 103 -16.73 7.70 3.39
CA GLU A 103 -16.91 8.75 4.38
C GLU A 103 -17.08 10.09 3.64
N LYS A 104 -18.27 10.70 3.73
CA LYS A 104 -18.55 11.99 3.09
C LYS A 104 -18.15 13.12 4.04
N GLY A 105 -17.17 13.95 3.67
CA GLY A 105 -16.81 15.16 4.43
C GLY A 105 -15.44 15.74 4.09
N LYS A 106 -15.20 17.00 4.49
CA LYS A 106 -13.85 17.59 4.48
C LYS A 106 -13.03 16.93 5.59
N GLY A 107 -12.08 16.08 5.21
CA GLY A 107 -11.26 15.31 6.15
C GLY A 107 -11.54 13.81 6.16
N ALA A 108 -12.20 13.26 5.11
CA ALA A 108 -12.37 11.83 4.98
C ALA A 108 -10.99 11.14 4.83
N ASP A 109 -10.61 10.37 5.84
CA ASP A 109 -9.40 9.55 5.87
C ASP A 109 -9.58 8.25 5.08
N ARG A 110 -10.73 8.14 4.41
CA ARG A 110 -11.29 6.96 3.79
C ARG A 110 -11.89 7.36 2.46
N VAL A 111 -11.27 6.87 1.39
CA VAL A 111 -11.73 7.12 0.04
C VAL A 111 -11.96 5.77 -0.63
N GLN A 112 -13.18 5.53 -1.09
CA GLN A 112 -13.41 4.38 -1.94
C GLN A 112 -12.74 4.61 -3.30
N GLY A 113 -11.91 3.67 -3.75
CA GLY A 113 -11.17 3.86 -4.99
C GLY A 113 -10.54 2.59 -5.53
N ASP A 114 -10.23 2.62 -6.83
CA ASP A 114 -9.51 1.57 -7.54
C ASP A 114 -8.01 1.90 -7.54
N ALA A 115 -7.17 0.97 -7.12
CA ALA A 115 -5.71 1.14 -7.12
C ALA A 115 -5.12 1.36 -8.52
N THR A 116 -5.84 0.99 -9.58
CA THR A 116 -5.48 1.25 -10.98
C THR A 116 -5.90 2.64 -11.48
N HIS A 117 -6.68 3.37 -10.68
CA HIS A 117 -7.15 4.74 -10.92
C HIS A 117 -7.31 5.48 -9.59
N ILE A 118 -6.19 5.87 -8.98
CA ILE A 118 -6.16 6.47 -7.64
C ILE A 118 -6.84 7.86 -7.71
N PRO A 119 -7.93 8.12 -6.97
CA PRO A 119 -8.70 9.37 -7.02
C PRO A 119 -8.01 10.53 -6.27
N LEU A 120 -6.71 10.69 -6.47
CA LEU A 120 -5.88 11.76 -5.92
C LEU A 120 -5.15 12.50 -7.05
N ALA A 121 -4.85 13.78 -6.80
CA ALA A 121 -4.08 14.59 -7.73
C ALA A 121 -2.65 14.08 -7.89
N ASP A 122 -2.06 14.39 -9.05
CA ASP A 122 -0.64 14.16 -9.33
C ASP A 122 0.24 14.83 -8.28
N ALA A 123 1.38 14.22 -7.96
CA ALA A 123 2.37 14.76 -7.04
C ALA A 123 1.79 15.30 -5.72
N SER A 124 0.86 14.56 -5.11
CA SER A 124 0.12 15.00 -3.93
C SER A 124 0.45 14.21 -2.66
N ILE A 125 1.19 13.10 -2.76
CA ILE A 125 1.52 12.19 -1.66
C ILE A 125 3.05 12.08 -1.50
N GLN A 126 3.55 12.12 -0.27
CA GLN A 126 4.98 11.96 0.02
C GLN A 126 5.34 10.48 0.21
N LEU A 127 4.45 9.71 0.85
CA LEU A 127 4.67 8.30 1.14
C LEU A 127 3.45 7.47 0.78
N VAL A 128 3.66 6.42 -0.01
CA VAL A 128 2.64 5.39 -0.26
C VAL A 128 3.10 4.08 0.39
N TYR A 129 2.19 3.31 0.94
CA TYR A 129 2.45 1.91 1.18
C TYR A 129 1.28 1.05 0.72
N CYS A 130 1.59 -0.14 0.24
CA CYS A 130 0.62 -1.07 -0.30
C CYS A 130 0.99 -2.47 0.15
N ARG A 131 0.14 -3.07 0.97
CA ARG A 131 0.32 -4.44 1.46
C ARG A 131 -0.88 -5.28 1.05
N GLN A 132 -0.66 -6.54 0.73
CA GLN A 132 -1.71 -7.50 0.41
C GLN A 132 -2.62 -7.05 -0.75
N LEU A 133 -2.06 -6.40 -1.78
CA LEU A 133 -2.80 -6.09 -3.01
C LEU A 133 -2.19 -6.77 -4.22
N LEU A 134 -0.90 -6.52 -4.48
CA LEU A 134 -0.23 -7.00 -5.68
C LEU A 134 -0.26 -8.54 -5.77
N PRO A 135 0.01 -9.29 -4.69
CA PRO A 135 -0.12 -10.76 -4.71
C PRO A 135 -1.53 -11.26 -5.02
N PHE A 136 -2.57 -10.49 -4.67
CA PHE A 136 -3.96 -10.88 -4.95
C PHE A 136 -4.33 -10.69 -6.42
N MET A 137 -3.83 -9.62 -7.06
CA MET A 137 -4.12 -9.35 -8.47
C MET A 137 -3.66 -10.50 -9.38
N LYS A 138 -2.58 -11.20 -9.02
CA LYS A 138 -2.08 -12.39 -9.72
C LYS A 138 -3.01 -13.58 -9.65
N ARG A 139 -3.57 -13.86 -8.47
CA ARG A 139 -4.24 -15.12 -8.16
C ARG A 139 -5.43 -15.39 -9.09
N PHE A 140 -6.00 -14.33 -9.66
CA PHE A 140 -7.25 -14.41 -10.39
C PHE A 140 -7.20 -13.90 -11.83
N ASN A 141 -6.07 -13.34 -12.29
CA ASN A 141 -6.04 -12.62 -13.57
C ASN A 141 -4.84 -12.98 -14.48
N SER A 142 -5.13 -13.47 -15.69
CA SER A 142 -4.12 -13.68 -16.75
C SER A 142 -3.44 -12.39 -17.20
N GLU A 143 -4.10 -11.24 -17.03
CA GLU A 143 -3.60 -9.89 -17.30
C GLU A 143 -2.97 -9.21 -16.08
N HIS A 144 -2.69 -9.94 -14.99
CA HIS A 144 -2.18 -9.35 -13.74
C HIS A 144 -0.99 -8.42 -13.94
N ILE A 145 -0.05 -8.75 -14.85
CA ILE A 145 1.11 -7.89 -15.14
C ILE A 145 0.66 -6.51 -15.64
N SER A 146 -0.34 -6.45 -16.53
CA SER A 146 -0.85 -5.16 -17.02
C SER A 146 -1.50 -4.37 -15.90
N GLN A 147 -2.18 -5.03 -14.96
CA GLN A 147 -2.86 -4.37 -13.86
C GLN A 147 -1.88 -3.90 -12.79
N VAL A 148 -0.88 -4.71 -12.43
CA VAL A 148 0.24 -4.31 -11.57
C VAL A 148 0.95 -3.09 -12.17
N ASN A 149 1.24 -3.08 -13.47
CA ASN A 149 1.84 -1.92 -14.14
C ASN A 149 0.97 -0.66 -14.04
N LYS A 150 -0.37 -0.78 -14.11
CA LYS A 150 -1.27 0.36 -13.88
C LYS A 150 -1.19 0.86 -12.45
N VAL A 151 -1.22 -0.03 -11.45
CA VAL A 151 -1.04 0.34 -10.04
C VAL A 151 0.30 1.05 -9.82
N LEU A 152 1.40 0.50 -10.34
CA LEU A 152 2.72 1.14 -10.24
C LEU A 152 2.76 2.51 -10.93
N SER A 153 2.07 2.65 -12.07
CA SER A 153 1.96 3.93 -12.77
C SER A 153 1.21 4.97 -11.94
N GLU A 154 0.09 4.57 -11.32
CA GLU A 154 -0.70 5.45 -10.47
C GLU A 154 0.04 5.84 -9.19
N VAL A 155 0.73 4.90 -8.54
CA VAL A 155 1.60 5.19 -7.40
C VAL A 155 2.67 6.21 -7.79
N ALA A 156 3.35 6.00 -8.93
CA ALA A 156 4.37 6.92 -9.43
C ALA A 156 3.80 8.29 -9.83
N ARG A 157 2.52 8.38 -10.21
CA ARG A 157 1.83 9.63 -10.55
C ARG A 157 1.48 10.45 -9.30
N VAL A 158 0.93 9.80 -8.27
CA VAL A 158 0.50 10.50 -7.05
C VAL A 158 1.66 10.87 -6.13
N LEU A 159 2.80 10.19 -6.24
CA LEU A 159 4.02 10.55 -5.51
C LEU A 159 4.58 11.91 -5.95
N LYS A 160 4.90 12.76 -4.97
CA LYS A 160 5.73 13.95 -5.16
C LYS A 160 7.13 13.55 -5.63
N PRO A 161 7.86 14.43 -6.36
CA PRO A 161 9.31 14.25 -6.56
C PRO A 161 10.02 14.01 -5.22
N GLY A 162 10.91 13.02 -5.18
CA GLY A 162 11.57 12.58 -3.94
C GLY A 162 10.72 11.71 -3.02
N GLY A 163 9.42 11.57 -3.27
CA GLY A 163 8.51 10.70 -2.51
C GLY A 163 8.85 9.22 -2.67
N ILE A 164 8.37 8.41 -1.73
CA ILE A 164 8.69 6.97 -1.66
C ILE A 164 7.44 6.12 -1.58
N ALA A 165 7.48 4.91 -2.14
CA ALA A 165 6.48 3.88 -1.89
C ALA A 165 7.10 2.58 -1.38
N PHE A 166 6.39 1.93 -0.44
CA PHE A 166 6.68 0.58 0.04
C PHE A 166 5.58 -0.37 -0.46
N LEU A 167 5.91 -1.27 -1.36
CA LEU A 167 4.94 -2.12 -2.06
C LEU A 167 5.27 -3.59 -1.80
N ASP A 168 4.28 -4.40 -1.45
CA ASP A 168 4.50 -5.82 -1.23
C ASP A 168 4.89 -6.53 -2.53
N ASP A 169 6.07 -7.17 -2.53
CA ASP A 169 6.64 -7.83 -3.71
C ASP A 169 6.94 -9.28 -3.34
N GLU A 170 5.88 -10.07 -3.21
CA GLU A 170 6.07 -11.44 -2.75
C GLU A 170 6.78 -12.29 -3.81
N GLU A 171 6.60 -12.02 -5.10
CA GLU A 171 7.25 -12.71 -6.22
C GLU A 171 6.91 -12.09 -7.61
N GLU A 172 6.35 -10.89 -7.68
CA GLU A 172 5.56 -10.40 -8.84
C GLU A 172 6.39 -9.65 -9.89
N LEU A 173 7.43 -8.92 -9.48
CA LEU A 173 8.42 -8.42 -10.44
C LEU A 173 9.35 -9.53 -10.96
N SER A 174 9.08 -10.79 -10.65
CA SER A 174 9.74 -11.93 -11.30
C SER A 174 9.16 -12.23 -12.70
N GLY A 175 8.05 -11.59 -13.11
CA GLY A 175 7.64 -11.53 -14.52
C GLY A 175 8.51 -10.56 -15.34
N THR A 176 9.07 -9.55 -14.69
CA THR A 176 10.15 -8.68 -15.17
C THR A 176 11.53 -9.22 -14.75
N LYS A 177 11.69 -10.56 -14.81
CA LYS A 177 12.88 -11.32 -14.38
C LYS A 177 14.20 -10.87 -15.02
N SER A 178 14.16 -10.15 -16.13
CA SER A 178 15.33 -9.44 -16.62
C SER A 178 15.35 -8.05 -16.00
N ASP A 179 16.41 -7.72 -15.28
CA ASP A 179 16.67 -6.37 -14.74
C ASP A 179 16.33 -5.27 -15.77
N ASN A 180 16.56 -5.53 -17.06
CA ASN A 180 16.19 -4.66 -18.19
C ASN A 180 14.71 -4.24 -18.20
N LYS A 181 13.75 -5.15 -18.03
CA LYS A 181 12.31 -4.81 -18.08
C LYS A 181 11.88 -4.00 -16.86
N ARG A 182 12.48 -4.27 -15.71
CA ARG A 182 12.25 -3.50 -14.50
C ARG A 182 12.84 -2.09 -14.66
N GLN A 183 14.03 -1.98 -15.23
CA GLN A 183 14.67 -0.70 -15.53
C GLN A 183 13.86 0.09 -16.57
N GLU A 184 13.42 -0.53 -17.66
CA GLU A 184 12.55 0.11 -18.66
C GLU A 184 11.26 0.65 -18.04
N LEU A 185 10.64 -0.10 -17.13
CA LEU A 185 9.47 0.37 -16.39
C LEU A 185 9.84 1.54 -15.46
N ALA A 186 10.94 1.42 -14.72
CA ALA A 186 11.42 2.46 -13.81
C ALA A 186 11.71 3.78 -14.56
N ASP A 187 12.40 3.70 -15.70
CA ASP A 187 12.71 4.82 -16.59
C ASP A 187 11.43 5.46 -17.13
N LYS A 188 10.49 4.64 -17.63
CA LYS A 188 9.20 5.12 -18.11
C LYS A 188 8.40 5.87 -17.04
N LEU A 189 8.47 5.42 -15.79
CA LEU A 189 7.75 6.02 -14.67
C LEU A 189 8.50 7.18 -14.01
N GLY A 190 9.78 7.38 -14.35
CA GLY A 190 10.65 8.36 -13.70
C GLY A 190 10.86 8.01 -12.22
N VAL A 191 11.18 6.75 -11.93
CA VAL A 191 11.38 6.26 -10.56
C VAL A 191 12.64 5.38 -10.47
N ILE A 192 13.11 5.15 -9.25
CA ILE A 192 14.05 4.07 -8.91
C ILE A 192 13.24 2.94 -8.27
N LEU A 193 13.49 1.70 -8.67
CA LEU A 193 12.84 0.50 -8.16
C LEU A 193 13.87 -0.44 -7.51
N GLU A 194 13.78 -0.61 -6.19
CA GLU A 194 14.70 -1.44 -5.41
C GLU A 194 13.95 -2.57 -4.69
N SER A 195 14.37 -3.82 -4.89
CA SER A 195 13.81 -4.96 -4.14
C SER A 195 14.59 -5.17 -2.85
N TYR A 196 13.86 -5.38 -1.77
CA TYR A 196 14.39 -5.71 -0.46
C TYR A 196 13.88 -7.06 -0.01
N ASP A 197 14.72 -7.74 0.77
CA ASP A 197 14.35 -8.89 1.57
C ASP A 197 14.51 -8.50 3.04
N SER A 198 13.49 -8.78 3.88
CA SER A 198 13.50 -8.42 5.31
C SER A 198 14.63 -9.06 6.13
N VAL A 199 15.38 -10.01 5.57
CA VAL A 199 16.63 -10.55 6.14
C VAL A 199 17.85 -9.71 5.72
N SER A 200 17.87 -9.15 4.51
CA SER A 200 19.01 -8.36 4.01
C SER A 200 19.20 -7.04 4.78
N LEU A 201 18.12 -6.40 5.21
CA LEU A 201 18.15 -5.19 6.04
C LEU A 201 18.67 -5.46 7.48
N ARG A 202 18.63 -6.70 7.96
CA ARG A 202 19.12 -7.09 9.30
C ARG A 202 20.65 -7.00 9.43
N LYS A 203 21.38 -7.14 8.32
CA LYS A 203 22.86 -7.20 8.36
C LYS A 203 23.51 -5.81 8.44
N GLY A 204 22.78 -4.75 8.08
CA GLY A 204 23.29 -3.37 8.08
C GLY A 204 22.97 -2.55 9.33
N ASP A 205 21.96 -2.94 10.10
CA ASP A 205 21.44 -2.14 11.21
C ASP A 205 21.53 -2.88 12.56
N ARG A 206 22.39 -2.38 13.47
CA ARG A 206 22.60 -2.98 14.80
C ARG A 206 21.43 -2.72 15.76
N ASN A 207 20.51 -1.82 15.41
CA ASN A 207 19.34 -1.48 16.21
C ASN A 207 18.08 -2.25 15.80
N PHE A 208 18.21 -3.24 14.92
CA PHE A 208 17.08 -4.01 14.44
C PHE A 208 16.46 -4.87 15.57
N PRO A 209 15.14 -4.80 15.85
CA PRO A 209 14.51 -5.54 16.94
C PRO A 209 14.70 -7.06 16.80
N LYS A 210 15.21 -7.72 17.84
CA LYS A 210 15.53 -9.17 17.88
C LYS A 210 14.32 -10.12 17.85
N PHE A 211 13.11 -9.64 17.56
CA PHE A 211 11.84 -10.36 17.77
C PHE A 211 11.51 -11.44 16.71
N TRP A 212 12.44 -11.83 15.83
CA TRP A 212 12.13 -12.57 14.59
C TRP A 212 12.60 -14.04 14.56
N ASP A 213 12.39 -14.78 15.65
CA ASP A 213 12.90 -16.15 15.82
C ASP A 213 11.90 -17.29 15.55
N ARG A 214 10.79 -17.03 14.84
CA ARG A 214 9.75 -18.05 14.59
C ARG A 214 9.41 -18.21 13.11
N GLY A 215 10.27 -18.87 12.32
CA GLY A 215 9.87 -19.53 11.05
C GLY A 215 9.19 -18.70 9.96
N ILE A 216 9.16 -17.36 10.07
CA ILE A 216 8.54 -16.46 9.09
C ILE A 216 9.50 -16.34 7.90
N ARG A 217 9.03 -16.70 6.70
CA ARG A 217 9.76 -16.42 5.46
C ARG A 217 10.07 -14.93 5.37
N PRO A 218 11.26 -14.53 4.92
CA PRO A 218 11.54 -13.13 4.67
C PRO A 218 10.45 -12.51 3.81
N ALA A 219 9.93 -11.36 4.25
CA ALA A 219 9.06 -10.55 3.44
C ALA A 219 9.94 -9.93 2.35
N LYS A 220 9.55 -10.13 1.09
CA LYS A 220 10.10 -9.40 -0.04
C LYS A 220 9.19 -8.25 -0.37
N PHE A 221 9.78 -7.09 -0.61
CA PHE A 221 9.04 -5.89 -0.95
C PHE A 221 9.84 -5.00 -1.88
N LEU A 222 9.12 -4.16 -2.60
CA LEU A 222 9.65 -3.17 -3.51
C LEU A 222 9.61 -1.81 -2.83
N VAL A 223 10.71 -1.06 -2.97
CA VAL A 223 10.74 0.36 -2.69
C VAL A 223 10.80 1.10 -4.02
N MET A 224 9.86 2.01 -4.22
CA MET A 224 9.83 2.91 -5.35
C MET A 224 10.19 4.31 -4.88
N LYS A 225 11.15 4.97 -5.51
CA LYS A 225 11.48 6.37 -5.22
C LYS A 225 11.25 7.23 -6.44
N LYS A 226 10.47 8.31 -6.30
CA LYS A 226 10.21 9.25 -7.39
C LYS A 226 11.43 10.15 -7.62
N LEU A 227 11.87 10.26 -8.87
CA LEU A 227 12.95 11.16 -9.31
C LEU A 227 12.48 12.62 -9.38
#